data_AF-A0A5J6LQ30-F1
#
_entry.id   AF-A0A5J6LQ30-F1
#
_cell.length_a   1.000
_cell.length_b   1.000
_cell.length_c   1.000
_cell.angle_alpha   90.00
_cell.angle_beta   90.00
_cell.angle_gamma   90.00
#
_symmetry.space_group_name_H-M   'P 1'
#
loop_
_entity.id
_entity.type
_entity.pdbx_description
1 polymer ?
#
loop_
_entity_poly.entity_id
_entity_poly.type
_entity_poly.pdbx_seq_one_letter_code
_entity_poly.pdbx_strand_id
1 'polypeptide(L)'
;MSKDLTLVDGKYLVGFDYVKTDDRIKWEYVGFRYYEIDNHFKETTVNALDEIRKTAPKAFIYDYQINVNSGVSVVDLIYFDSRSAMERSIGNGKNIYYKLDEQKYYSKYAIPEGSAVKEKIIDYTNLMELIDKNTGFDLQAGFKFQKQAKNVNTDINLFVIYPEFKEKMLSGEYWIEPRLQLLSSKEWFDTLLHWFAPKGQDTLPGVKIEARYSIDGQEHEIRSYDEFKQYYNGKGGELAE
;
A
#
# COMPACT_ATOMS: atom_id res chain seq x y z
N MET A 1 12.65 10.01 18.63
CA MET A 1 11.62 10.49 17.68
C MET A 1 11.92 9.85 16.35
N SER A 2 11.11 8.89 15.92
CA SER A 2 11.20 8.31 14.58
C SER A 2 10.97 9.45 13.58
N LYS A 3 11.95 9.70 12.72
CA LYS A 3 11.90 10.89 11.86
C LYS A 3 10.94 10.75 10.68
N ASP A 4 10.53 9.54 10.34
CA ASP A 4 9.62 9.27 9.23
C ASP A 4 8.61 8.19 9.67
N LEU A 5 7.32 8.49 9.56
CA LEU A 5 6.23 7.53 9.74
C LEU A 5 5.81 7.02 8.37
N THR A 6 5.77 5.70 8.21
CA THR A 6 5.27 5.04 7.00
C THR A 6 3.86 4.50 7.26
N LEU A 7 2.92 4.81 6.37
CA LEU A 7 1.61 4.15 6.38
C LEU A 7 1.78 2.70 5.91
N VAL A 8 1.33 1.75 6.70
CA VAL A 8 1.47 0.32 6.46
C VAL A 8 0.09 -0.31 6.43
N ASP A 9 -0.25 -0.89 5.27
CA ASP A 9 -1.51 -1.59 5.03
C ASP A 9 -2.71 -0.74 5.43
N GLY A 10 -2.65 0.59 5.25
CA GLY A 10 -3.66 1.56 5.69
C GLY A 10 -4.07 1.50 7.18
N LYS A 11 -3.50 0.64 8.02
CA LYS A 11 -3.92 0.36 9.40
C LYS A 11 -2.95 0.93 10.42
N TYR A 12 -1.67 0.97 10.06
CA TYR A 12 -0.60 1.31 10.98
C TYR A 12 0.20 2.48 10.45
N LEU A 13 0.60 3.40 11.32
CA LEU A 13 1.74 4.28 11.06
C LEU A 13 2.95 3.68 11.76
N VAL A 14 4.01 3.36 11.04
CA VAL A 14 5.22 2.72 11.59
C VAL A 14 6.39 3.68 11.52
N GLY A 15 7.10 3.87 12.64
CA GLY A 15 8.29 4.70 12.72
C GLY A 15 9.45 3.96 13.38
N PHE A 16 10.65 4.05 12.80
CA PHE A 16 11.81 3.32 13.29
C PHE A 16 12.62 4.13 14.31
N ASP A 17 13.04 3.46 15.37
CA ASP A 17 13.87 4.03 16.41
C ASP A 17 15.33 3.65 16.18
N TYR A 18 16.20 4.65 16.34
CA TYR A 18 17.63 4.47 16.19
C TYR A 18 18.42 5.29 17.21
N VAL A 19 19.63 4.86 17.49
CA VAL A 19 20.57 5.55 18.38
C VAL A 19 21.80 5.98 17.57
N LYS A 20 22.27 7.21 17.81
CA LYS A 20 23.53 7.70 17.24
C LYS A 20 24.68 7.17 18.08
N THR A 21 25.60 6.43 17.47
CA THR A 21 26.68 5.74 18.20
C THR A 21 28.06 6.40 18.05
N ASP A 22 28.33 7.20 17.00
CA ASP A 22 29.56 8.00 16.81
C ASP A 22 29.37 9.07 15.70
N ASP A 23 30.27 10.06 15.65
CA ASP A 23 30.32 11.22 14.74
C ASP A 23 30.81 10.89 13.31
N ARG A 24 31.31 9.68 13.08
CA ARG A 24 31.70 9.16 11.74
C ARG A 24 30.53 8.59 10.90
N ILE A 25 29.31 8.65 11.45
CA ILE A 25 27.95 8.31 10.95
C ILE A 25 27.68 6.81 10.62
N LYS A 26 26.77 6.22 11.41
CA LYS A 26 25.66 5.32 11.00
C LYS A 26 24.70 5.16 12.19
N TRP A 27 23.40 5.30 11.97
CA TRP A 27 22.37 5.08 12.98
C TRP A 27 22.27 3.59 13.30
N GLU A 28 22.23 3.20 14.58
CA GLU A 28 21.93 1.81 14.98
C GLU A 28 20.43 1.71 15.20
N TYR A 29 19.73 0.90 14.40
CA TYR A 29 18.32 0.64 14.64
C TYR A 29 18.17 -0.20 15.91
N VAL A 30 17.27 0.25 16.79
CA VAL A 30 16.97 -0.44 18.05
C VAL A 30 15.63 -1.17 17.94
N GLY A 31 14.72 -0.65 17.14
CA GLY A 31 13.39 -1.17 17.00
C GLY A 31 12.49 -0.21 16.24
N PHE A 32 11.21 -0.27 16.53
CA PHE A 32 10.23 0.61 15.91
C PHE A 32 9.02 0.80 16.83
N ARG A 33 8.24 1.82 16.51
CA ARG A 33 6.93 2.07 17.07
C ARG A 33 5.91 1.98 15.97
N TYR A 34 4.72 1.55 16.31
CA TYR A 34 3.61 1.63 15.40
C TYR A 34 2.34 2.10 16.10
N TYR A 35 1.49 2.79 15.34
CA TYR A 35 0.24 3.38 15.80
C TYR A 35 -0.92 2.75 15.06
N GLU A 36 -1.84 2.11 15.77
CA GLU A 36 -3.08 1.58 15.22
C GLU A 36 -4.06 2.73 14.94
N ILE A 37 -4.31 3.03 13.66
CA ILE A 37 -5.13 4.18 13.24
C ILE A 37 -6.56 4.05 13.78
N ASP A 38 -7.18 2.89 13.62
CA ASP A 38 -8.57 2.64 14.06
C ASP A 38 -8.72 2.59 15.59
N ASN A 39 -7.61 2.41 16.30
CA ASN A 39 -7.57 2.35 17.74
C ASN A 39 -7.07 3.66 18.35
N HIS A 40 -7.53 4.79 17.79
CA HIS A 40 -7.17 6.14 18.24
C HIS A 40 -5.65 6.37 18.31
N PHE A 41 -4.91 5.87 17.31
CA PHE A 41 -3.45 5.92 17.27
C PHE A 41 -2.80 5.29 18.51
N LYS A 42 -3.34 4.17 19.01
CA LYS A 42 -2.71 3.42 20.10
C LYS A 42 -1.29 3.03 19.69
N GLU A 43 -0.32 3.53 20.46
CA GLU A 43 1.10 3.26 20.25
C GLU A 43 1.49 1.87 20.80
N THR A 44 2.28 1.15 20.03
CA THR A 44 3.03 -0.03 20.49
C THR A 44 4.51 0.17 20.20
N THR A 45 5.36 -0.02 21.21
CA THR A 45 6.82 0.03 21.07
C THR A 45 7.38 -1.38 20.97
N VAL A 46 8.21 -1.62 19.95
CA VAL A 46 8.84 -2.90 19.65
C VAL A 46 10.35 -2.75 19.74
N ASN A 47 10.96 -3.33 20.77
CA ASN A 47 12.41 -3.30 20.97
C ASN A 47 13.07 -4.54 20.36
N ALA A 48 13.24 -4.50 19.04
CA ALA A 48 13.71 -5.64 18.28
C ALA A 48 15.18 -6.00 18.52
N LEU A 49 16.04 -5.01 18.78
CA LEU A 49 17.45 -5.25 19.05
C LEU A 49 17.64 -6.07 20.33
N ASP A 50 16.86 -5.76 21.37
CA ASP A 50 16.88 -6.54 22.61
C ASP A 50 16.41 -7.98 22.39
N GLU A 51 15.37 -8.19 21.58
CA GLU A 51 14.90 -9.52 21.21
C GLU A 51 15.99 -10.33 20.48
N ILE A 52 16.64 -9.72 19.48
CA ILE A 52 17.73 -10.36 18.73
C ILE A 52 18.90 -10.69 19.66
N ARG A 53 19.27 -9.77 20.55
CA ARG A 53 20.43 -9.92 21.45
C ARG A 53 20.27 -11.00 22.50
N LYS A 54 19.06 -11.52 22.74
CA LYS A 54 18.86 -12.75 23.52
C LYS A 54 19.60 -13.95 22.93
N THR A 55 19.77 -13.99 21.60
CA THR A 55 20.44 -15.09 20.89
C THR A 55 21.76 -14.67 20.24
N ALA A 56 21.91 -13.40 19.87
CA ALA A 56 23.12 -12.84 19.27
C ALA A 56 23.56 -11.57 20.04
N PRO A 57 24.30 -11.68 21.15
CA PRO A 57 24.52 -10.57 22.08
C PRO A 57 25.22 -9.33 21.50
N LYS A 58 25.99 -9.50 20.41
CA LYS A 58 26.70 -8.42 19.73
C LYS A 58 25.97 -7.90 18.50
N ALA A 59 24.74 -8.37 18.25
CA ALA A 59 24.02 -8.10 17.03
C ALA A 59 23.82 -6.59 16.78
N PHE A 60 23.72 -6.27 15.50
CA PHE A 60 23.53 -4.93 14.97
C PHE A 60 22.49 -5.00 13.85
N ILE A 61 21.40 -4.24 13.99
CA ILE A 61 20.39 -4.12 12.94
C ILE A 61 20.90 -3.11 11.91
N TYR A 62 21.09 -3.59 10.68
CA TYR A 62 21.64 -2.83 9.57
C TYR A 62 20.56 -2.08 8.79
N ASP A 63 19.42 -2.73 8.55
CA ASP A 63 18.39 -2.23 7.67
C ASP A 63 17.02 -2.83 8.05
N TYR A 64 15.97 -2.25 7.48
CA TYR A 64 14.60 -2.70 7.66
C TYR A 64 13.82 -2.64 6.36
N GLN A 65 12.79 -3.47 6.25
CA GLN A 65 11.81 -3.43 5.17
C GLN A 65 10.40 -3.57 5.75
N ILE A 66 9.45 -2.90 5.14
CA ILE A 66 8.03 -3.11 5.43
C ILE A 66 7.45 -3.92 4.28
N ASN A 67 6.87 -5.06 4.60
CA ASN A 67 6.22 -5.93 3.65
C ASN A 67 4.71 -5.91 3.93
N VAL A 68 3.95 -5.47 2.94
CA VAL A 68 2.48 -5.52 2.95
C VAL A 68 2.07 -6.45 1.82
N ASN A 69 1.46 -7.58 2.16
CA ASN A 69 0.85 -8.44 1.15
C ASN A 69 -0.39 -9.15 1.65
N SER A 70 -1.44 -9.18 0.83
CA SER A 70 -2.73 -9.83 1.12
C SER A 70 -3.29 -9.49 2.51
N GLY A 71 -3.15 -8.23 2.94
CA GLY A 71 -3.61 -7.75 4.25
C GLY A 71 -2.75 -8.17 5.44
N VAL A 72 -1.57 -8.73 5.20
CA VAL A 72 -0.58 -9.04 6.25
C VAL A 72 0.51 -7.97 6.26
N SER A 73 0.65 -7.34 7.42
CA SER A 73 1.67 -6.29 7.66
C SER A 73 2.85 -6.82 8.45
N VAL A 74 4.03 -6.83 7.83
CA VAL A 74 5.25 -7.36 8.45
C VAL A 74 6.39 -6.35 8.39
N VAL A 75 7.03 -6.13 9.53
CA VAL A 75 8.32 -5.43 9.61
C VAL A 75 9.42 -6.47 9.57
N ASP A 76 10.23 -6.43 8.52
CA ASP A 76 11.43 -7.25 8.35
C ASP A 76 12.65 -6.45 8.81
N LEU A 77 13.43 -7.02 9.73
CA LEU A 77 14.63 -6.41 10.27
C LEU A 77 15.84 -7.25 9.89
N ILE A 78 16.79 -6.63 9.19
CA ILE A 78 18.01 -7.25 8.71
C ILE A 78 19.13 -6.92 9.69
N TYR A 79 19.72 -7.96 10.29
CA TYR A 79 20.78 -7.81 11.28
C TYR A 79 22.00 -8.68 10.98
N PHE A 80 23.14 -8.29 11.54
CA PHE A 80 24.38 -9.06 11.55
C PHE A 80 24.75 -9.42 12.98
N ASP A 81 25.54 -10.48 13.15
CA ASP A 81 26.03 -10.91 14.48
C ASP A 81 26.89 -9.86 15.18
N SER A 82 27.48 -8.94 14.41
CA SER A 82 28.10 -7.72 14.95
C SER A 82 28.21 -6.62 13.90
N ARG A 83 28.39 -5.39 14.37
CA ARG A 83 28.70 -4.24 13.50
C ARG A 83 29.95 -4.48 12.64
N SER A 84 31.01 -5.04 13.22
CA SER A 84 32.24 -5.34 12.48
C SER A 84 32.04 -6.41 11.41
N ALA A 85 31.12 -7.35 11.62
CA ALA A 85 30.76 -8.33 10.58
C ALA A 85 30.06 -7.64 9.41
N MET A 86 29.10 -6.74 9.69
CA MET A 86 28.44 -5.93 8.67
C MET A 86 29.42 -5.02 7.90
N GLU A 87 30.29 -4.28 8.60
CA GLU A 87 31.24 -3.33 7.96
C GLU A 87 32.28 -4.02 7.07
N ARG A 88 32.62 -5.27 7.39
CA ARG A 88 33.58 -6.08 6.63
C ARG A 88 32.91 -7.04 5.64
N SER A 89 31.58 -6.98 5.52
CA SER A 89 30.77 -7.91 4.71
C SER A 89 31.06 -9.39 5.02
N ILE A 90 31.27 -9.70 6.31
CA ILE A 90 31.51 -11.06 6.79
C ILE A 90 30.18 -11.72 7.10
N GLY A 91 29.83 -12.74 6.31
CA GLY A 91 28.56 -13.45 6.41
C GLY A 91 27.42 -12.70 5.72
N ASN A 92 26.24 -13.33 5.72
CA ASN A 92 25.02 -12.73 5.17
C ASN A 92 24.20 -12.08 6.31
N GLY A 93 23.45 -11.04 5.96
CA GLY A 93 22.41 -10.50 6.84
C GLY A 93 21.41 -11.59 7.19
N LYS A 94 20.98 -11.60 8.45
CA LYS A 94 19.92 -12.46 8.99
C LYS A 94 18.66 -11.63 9.15
N ASN A 95 17.52 -12.27 9.04
CA ASN A 95 16.22 -11.60 9.18
C ASN A 95 15.55 -12.00 10.48
N ILE A 96 14.82 -11.05 11.06
CA ILE A 96 13.76 -11.34 12.02
C ILE A 96 12.53 -10.55 11.59
N TYR A 97 11.38 -11.22 11.58
CA TYR A 97 10.13 -10.65 11.10
C TYR A 97 9.23 -10.38 12.29
N TYR A 98 8.59 -9.21 12.33
CA TYR A 98 7.56 -8.89 13.29
C TYR A 98 6.24 -8.65 12.57
N LYS A 99 5.24 -9.49 12.86
CA LYS A 99 3.88 -9.31 12.34
C LYS A 99 3.11 -8.32 13.20
N LEU A 100 2.63 -7.24 12.60
CA LEU A 100 1.92 -6.17 13.34
C LEU A 100 0.60 -6.68 13.93
N ASP A 101 -0.22 -7.38 13.13
CA ASP A 101 -1.54 -7.85 13.56
C ASP A 101 -1.47 -8.88 14.72
N GLU A 102 -0.41 -9.69 14.73
CA GLU A 102 -0.23 -10.76 15.73
C GLU A 102 0.64 -10.33 16.91
N GLN A 103 1.38 -9.23 16.77
CA GLN A 103 2.34 -8.72 17.75
C GLN A 103 3.41 -9.76 18.13
N LYS A 104 3.94 -10.48 17.12
CA LYS A 104 4.83 -11.63 17.31
C LYS A 104 6.03 -11.63 16.35
N TYR A 105 7.13 -12.18 16.86
CA TYR A 105 8.35 -12.41 16.09
C TYR A 105 8.37 -13.78 15.40
N TYR A 106 8.98 -13.80 14.22
CA TYR A 106 9.25 -15.00 13.42
C TYR A 106 10.70 -14.98 12.93
N SER A 107 11.41 -16.10 13.08
CA SER A 107 12.78 -16.26 12.56
C SER A 107 12.83 -16.69 11.09
N LYS A 108 11.70 -17.20 10.58
CA LYS A 108 11.45 -17.48 9.18
C LYS A 108 10.03 -17.09 8.85
N TYR A 109 9.86 -16.32 7.79
CA TYR A 109 8.54 -15.93 7.32
C TYR A 109 8.51 -16.00 5.79
N ALA A 110 7.58 -16.79 5.26
CA ALA A 110 7.26 -16.71 3.85
C ALA A 110 6.30 -15.53 3.68
N ILE A 111 6.79 -14.45 3.09
CA ILE A 111 5.90 -13.37 2.64
C ILE A 111 4.99 -14.01 1.59
N PRO A 112 3.66 -13.99 1.77
CA PRO A 112 2.76 -14.53 0.77
C PRO A 112 3.11 -13.95 -0.60
N GLU A 113 3.19 -14.78 -1.64
CA GLU A 113 3.32 -14.28 -3.00
C GLU A 113 1.96 -13.77 -3.48
N GLY A 114 1.93 -12.57 -4.05
CA GLY A 114 0.71 -11.96 -4.57
C GLY A 114 0.90 -10.48 -4.87
N SER A 115 0.39 -10.01 -6.01
CA SER A 115 -0.07 -8.62 -6.10
C SER A 115 -1.52 -8.64 -5.63
N ALA A 116 -1.97 -7.62 -4.91
CA ALA A 116 -3.36 -7.56 -4.47
C ALA A 116 -4.26 -7.63 -5.72
N VAL A 117 -5.09 -8.67 -5.83
CA VAL A 117 -6.03 -8.90 -6.96
C VAL A 117 -6.81 -7.63 -7.34
N LYS A 118 -7.05 -6.77 -6.35
CA LYS A 118 -7.71 -5.46 -6.41
C LYS A 118 -7.03 -4.48 -7.37
N GLU A 119 -5.69 -4.47 -7.44
CA GLU A 119 -4.94 -3.61 -8.37
C GLU A 119 -5.07 -4.13 -9.80
N LYS A 120 -5.01 -5.45 -9.97
CA LYS A 120 -5.04 -6.08 -11.30
C LYS A 120 -6.34 -5.91 -12.06
N ILE A 121 -7.48 -5.87 -11.36
CA ILE A 121 -8.80 -5.71 -12.02
C ILE A 121 -8.87 -4.39 -12.77
N ILE A 122 -8.28 -3.34 -12.21
CA ILE A 122 -8.23 -2.02 -12.84
C ILE A 122 -7.44 -2.10 -14.16
N ASP A 123 -6.30 -2.81 -14.16
CA ASP A 123 -5.42 -3.01 -15.33
C ASP A 123 -6.08 -3.81 -16.47
N TYR A 124 -7.19 -4.50 -16.21
CA TYR A 124 -7.93 -5.25 -17.23
C TYR A 124 -8.95 -4.40 -17.97
N THR A 125 -9.04 -3.13 -17.61
CA THR A 125 -10.01 -2.16 -18.12
C THR A 125 -9.31 -0.88 -18.55
N ASN A 126 -10.04 -0.01 -19.26
CA ASN A 126 -9.57 1.35 -19.55
C ASN A 126 -9.81 2.35 -18.40
N LEU A 127 -10.13 1.88 -17.18
CA LEU A 127 -10.56 2.73 -16.07
C LEU A 127 -9.52 3.79 -15.67
N MET A 128 -8.24 3.41 -15.55
CA MET A 128 -7.15 4.35 -15.22
C MET A 128 -7.04 5.48 -16.23
N GLU A 129 -7.06 5.14 -17.52
CA GLU A 129 -6.97 6.12 -18.61
C GLU A 129 -8.17 7.07 -18.58
N LEU A 130 -9.37 6.54 -18.34
CA LEU A 130 -10.57 7.37 -18.23
C LEU A 130 -10.54 8.32 -17.03
N ILE A 131 -10.10 7.83 -15.86
CA ILE A 131 -9.96 8.67 -14.66
C ILE A 131 -8.97 9.81 -14.95
N ASP A 132 -7.79 9.49 -15.47
CA ASP A 132 -6.78 10.50 -15.81
C ASP A 132 -7.33 11.52 -16.81
N LYS A 133 -7.88 11.05 -17.93
CA LYS A 133 -8.41 11.91 -18.99
C LYS A 133 -9.55 12.81 -18.53
N ASN A 134 -10.47 12.29 -17.71
CA ASN A 134 -11.69 13.00 -17.32
C ASN A 134 -11.48 13.91 -16.12
N THR A 135 -10.48 13.64 -15.28
CA THR A 135 -10.32 14.32 -13.98
C THR A 135 -8.93 14.87 -13.69
N GLY A 136 -7.89 14.35 -14.35
CA GLY A 136 -6.49 14.66 -14.10
C GLY A 136 -5.88 13.90 -12.91
N PHE A 137 -6.60 12.90 -12.38
CA PHE A 137 -6.09 12.02 -11.32
C PHE A 137 -5.20 10.92 -11.89
N ASP A 138 -4.07 10.69 -11.23
CA ASP A 138 -3.19 9.54 -11.42
C ASP A 138 -3.56 8.46 -10.40
N LEU A 139 -4.04 7.31 -10.89
CA LEU A 139 -4.39 6.16 -10.06
C LEU A 139 -3.21 5.17 -10.05
N GLN A 140 -2.60 4.99 -8.88
CA GLN A 140 -1.56 4.00 -8.59
C GLN A 140 -1.98 3.20 -7.36
N ALA A 141 -1.12 3.05 -6.34
CA ALA A 141 -1.49 2.50 -5.02
C ALA A 141 -2.52 3.37 -4.23
N GLY A 142 -2.96 4.47 -4.84
CA GLY A 142 -3.84 5.52 -4.33
C GLY A 142 -3.97 6.60 -5.41
N PHE A 143 -4.42 7.79 -5.06
CA PHE A 143 -4.76 8.81 -6.08
C PHE A 143 -4.37 10.23 -5.68
N LYS A 144 -3.77 10.94 -6.64
CA LYS A 144 -3.41 12.37 -6.58
C LYS A 144 -3.63 13.01 -7.94
N PHE A 145 -3.72 14.34 -7.99
CA PHE A 145 -3.63 15.02 -9.28
C PHE A 145 -2.24 14.87 -9.88
N GLN A 146 -2.17 14.69 -11.20
CA GLN A 146 -0.91 14.78 -11.91
C GLN A 146 -0.36 16.20 -11.78
N LYS A 147 0.95 16.33 -11.51
CA LYS A 147 1.65 17.62 -11.41
C LYS A 147 1.51 18.51 -12.66
N GLN A 148 1.11 17.93 -13.80
CA GLN A 148 0.94 18.61 -15.09
C GLN A 148 -0.49 18.47 -15.65
N ALA A 149 -1.48 18.05 -14.85
CA ALA A 149 -2.86 17.94 -15.31
C ALA A 149 -3.34 19.29 -15.82
N LYS A 150 -3.53 19.42 -17.15
CA LYS A 150 -3.98 20.67 -17.77
C LYS A 150 -5.46 20.94 -17.53
N ASN A 151 -6.23 19.90 -17.23
CA ASN A 151 -7.68 19.94 -17.02
C ASN A 151 -8.03 19.16 -15.75
N VAL A 152 -7.92 19.80 -14.59
CA VAL A 152 -8.42 19.24 -13.34
C VAL A 152 -9.95 19.40 -13.32
N ASN A 153 -10.68 18.28 -13.25
CA ASN A 153 -12.13 18.30 -13.09
C ASN A 153 -12.50 17.87 -11.68
N THR A 154 -13.22 18.74 -10.97
CA THR A 154 -13.70 18.47 -9.61
C THR A 154 -15.22 18.29 -9.54
N ASP A 155 -15.92 18.26 -10.68
CA ASP A 155 -17.36 18.01 -10.75
C ASP A 155 -17.67 16.51 -10.82
N ILE A 156 -17.19 15.79 -9.81
CA ILE A 156 -17.31 14.33 -9.65
C ILE A 156 -17.86 14.00 -8.27
N ASN A 157 -18.38 12.79 -8.10
CA ASN A 157 -18.99 12.37 -6.83
C ASN A 157 -18.01 12.36 -5.66
N LEU A 158 -16.72 12.09 -5.86
CA LEU A 158 -15.71 12.09 -4.79
C LEU A 158 -15.76 13.36 -3.94
N PHE A 159 -15.87 14.52 -4.57
CA PHE A 159 -15.92 15.82 -3.88
C PHE A 159 -17.31 16.23 -3.42
N VAL A 160 -18.35 15.51 -3.84
CA VAL A 160 -19.70 15.63 -3.26
C VAL A 160 -19.77 14.87 -1.94
N ILE A 161 -19.17 13.67 -1.90
CA ILE A 161 -19.17 12.77 -0.74
C ILE A 161 -18.17 13.27 0.30
N TYR A 162 -16.97 13.69 -0.13
CA TYR A 162 -15.89 14.19 0.72
C TYR A 162 -15.48 15.61 0.30
N PRO A 163 -16.33 16.62 0.57
CA PRO A 163 -16.05 18.01 0.19
C PRO A 163 -14.75 18.54 0.80
N GLU A 164 -14.34 18.02 1.95
CA GLU A 164 -13.09 18.37 2.64
C GLU A 164 -11.82 17.96 1.87
N PHE A 165 -11.92 17.03 0.92
CA PHE A 165 -10.78 16.62 0.09
C PHE A 165 -10.51 17.60 -1.04
N LYS A 166 -11.51 18.38 -1.48
CA LYS A 166 -11.39 19.19 -2.69
C LYS A 166 -10.21 20.15 -2.65
N GLU A 167 -10.16 21.03 -1.67
CA GLU A 167 -9.09 22.03 -1.56
C GLU A 167 -7.73 21.40 -1.25
N LYS A 168 -7.72 20.30 -0.48
CA LYS A 168 -6.49 19.55 -0.18
C LYS A 168 -5.90 18.93 -1.44
N MET A 169 -6.72 18.26 -2.24
CA MET A 169 -6.26 17.64 -3.47
C MET A 169 -5.79 18.71 -4.46
N LEU A 170 -6.53 19.82 -4.60
CA LEU A 170 -6.17 20.93 -5.48
C LEU A 170 -4.84 21.60 -5.13
N SER A 171 -4.35 21.52 -3.88
CA SER A 171 -3.03 22.03 -3.54
C SER A 171 -1.89 21.22 -4.19
N GLY A 172 -2.16 19.99 -4.61
CA GLY A 172 -1.16 19.07 -5.16
C GLY A 172 -0.18 18.51 -4.12
N GLU A 173 -0.36 18.84 -2.84
CA GLU A 173 0.48 18.37 -1.73
C GLU A 173 -0.07 17.09 -1.08
N TYR A 174 -1.31 16.74 -1.40
CA TYR A 174 -2.02 15.62 -0.80
C TYR A 174 -2.17 14.46 -1.79
N TRP A 175 -2.29 13.28 -1.20
CA TRP A 175 -2.56 12.02 -1.84
C TRP A 175 -3.59 11.29 -1.00
N ILE A 176 -4.53 10.62 -1.66
CA ILE A 176 -5.50 9.76 -0.98
C ILE A 176 -5.02 8.33 -1.10
N GLU A 177 -4.86 7.67 0.05
CA GLU A 177 -4.47 6.27 0.12
C GLU A 177 -5.67 5.42 0.56
N PRO A 178 -6.25 4.62 -0.34
CA PRO A 178 -7.34 3.73 0.00
C PRO A 178 -6.82 2.60 0.89
N ARG A 179 -7.63 2.20 1.86
CA ARG A 179 -7.37 1.04 2.73
C ARG A 179 -7.78 -0.26 2.02
N LEU A 180 -7.10 -0.57 0.91
CA LEU A 180 -7.48 -1.64 -0.02
C LEU A 180 -7.71 -3.00 0.65
N GLN A 181 -6.95 -3.33 1.68
CA GLN A 181 -7.09 -4.55 2.47
C GLN A 181 -8.43 -4.71 3.19
N LEU A 182 -9.14 -3.61 3.50
CA LEU A 182 -10.45 -3.64 4.16
C LEU A 182 -11.61 -3.75 3.17
N LEU A 183 -11.34 -3.62 1.87
CA LEU A 183 -12.35 -3.64 0.82
C LEU A 183 -12.22 -4.94 0.05
N SER A 184 -13.32 -5.60 -0.29
CA SER A 184 -13.31 -6.64 -1.32
C SER A 184 -12.95 -6.04 -2.69
N SER A 185 -12.56 -6.90 -3.63
CA SER A 185 -12.34 -6.51 -5.03
C SER A 185 -13.59 -5.83 -5.64
N LYS A 186 -14.78 -6.32 -5.28
CA LYS A 186 -16.06 -5.72 -5.68
C LYS A 186 -16.22 -4.32 -5.13
N GLU A 187 -16.10 -4.15 -3.81
CA GLU A 187 -16.27 -2.85 -3.15
C GLU A 187 -15.28 -1.83 -3.69
N TRP A 188 -14.02 -2.22 -3.91
CA TRP A 188 -13.02 -1.33 -4.45
C TRP A 188 -13.35 -0.87 -5.87
N PHE A 189 -13.65 -1.81 -6.77
CA PHE A 189 -13.94 -1.48 -8.16
C PHE A 189 -15.22 -0.63 -8.29
N ASP A 190 -16.31 -1.03 -7.63
CA ASP A 190 -17.58 -0.30 -7.68
C ASP A 190 -17.45 1.10 -7.04
N THR A 191 -16.62 1.24 -6.00
CA THR A 191 -16.32 2.55 -5.38
C THR A 191 -15.58 3.47 -6.33
N LEU A 192 -14.57 2.98 -7.07
CA LEU A 192 -13.87 3.78 -8.07
C LEU A 192 -14.80 4.27 -9.17
N LEU A 193 -15.66 3.39 -9.68
CA LEU A 193 -16.68 3.76 -10.67
C LEU A 193 -17.58 4.86 -10.15
N HIS A 194 -18.00 4.77 -8.88
CA HIS A 194 -18.90 5.75 -8.29
C HIS A 194 -18.19 7.09 -8.00
N TRP A 195 -17.02 7.08 -7.37
CA TRP A 195 -16.28 8.29 -6.97
C TRP A 195 -15.88 9.15 -8.16
N PHE A 196 -15.45 8.53 -9.26
CA PHE A 196 -15.01 9.25 -10.46
C PHE A 196 -16.11 9.49 -11.48
N ALA A 197 -17.35 9.07 -11.21
CA ALA A 197 -18.49 9.45 -12.02
C ALA A 197 -18.75 10.97 -11.96
N PRO A 198 -19.26 11.58 -13.04
CA PRO A 198 -19.74 12.96 -13.00
C PRO A 198 -20.77 13.13 -11.88
N LYS A 199 -20.77 14.31 -11.26
CA LYS A 199 -21.66 14.63 -10.16
C LYS A 199 -23.12 14.22 -10.45
N GLY A 200 -23.67 13.39 -9.57
CA GLY A 200 -25.06 12.93 -9.64
C GLY A 200 -25.31 11.75 -10.58
N GLN A 201 -24.26 11.18 -11.19
CA GLN A 201 -24.33 9.89 -11.88
C GLN A 201 -23.92 8.76 -10.95
N ASP A 202 -24.54 7.59 -11.08
CA ASP A 202 -24.26 6.46 -10.19
C ASP A 202 -22.92 5.77 -10.49
N THR A 203 -22.49 5.76 -11.76
CA THR A 203 -21.28 5.07 -12.22
C THR A 203 -20.58 5.87 -13.32
N LEU A 204 -19.26 5.77 -13.38
CA LEU A 204 -18.45 6.36 -14.45
C LEU A 204 -18.80 5.69 -15.79
N PRO A 205 -19.30 6.44 -16.78
CA PRO A 205 -19.66 5.87 -18.09
C PRO A 205 -18.42 5.59 -18.96
N GLY A 206 -18.56 4.64 -19.90
CA GLY A 206 -17.54 4.35 -20.90
C GLY A 206 -16.37 3.48 -20.44
N VAL A 207 -16.42 2.98 -19.19
CA VAL A 207 -15.46 1.99 -18.69
C VAL A 207 -15.69 0.68 -19.42
N LYS A 208 -14.62 0.09 -19.93
CA LYS A 208 -14.64 -1.13 -20.74
C LYS A 208 -13.61 -2.12 -20.26
N ILE A 209 -13.96 -3.40 -20.28
CA ILE A 209 -12.99 -4.49 -20.25
C ILE A 209 -12.25 -4.53 -21.58
N GLU A 210 -10.92 -4.70 -21.54
CA GLU A 210 -10.14 -4.80 -22.77
C GLU A 210 -10.36 -6.15 -23.46
N ALA A 211 -10.34 -6.14 -24.80
CA ALA A 211 -10.56 -7.31 -25.64
C ALA A 211 -9.71 -8.54 -25.24
N ARG A 212 -8.45 -8.35 -24.84
CA ARG A 212 -7.55 -9.45 -24.44
C ARG A 212 -7.99 -10.17 -23.17
N TYR A 213 -8.76 -9.51 -22.31
CA TYR A 213 -9.28 -10.04 -21.05
C TYR A 213 -10.76 -10.45 -21.14
N SER A 214 -11.41 -10.22 -22.29
CA SER A 214 -12.80 -10.65 -22.54
C SER A 214 -12.91 -12.10 -23.02
N ILE A 215 -14.00 -12.79 -22.67
CA ILE A 215 -14.34 -14.18 -23.07
C ILE A 215 -14.48 -14.35 -24.57
N ASP A 216 -14.92 -13.31 -25.26
CA ASP A 216 -15.21 -13.31 -26.71
C ASP A 216 -14.19 -12.52 -27.54
N GLY A 217 -13.16 -11.97 -26.89
CA GLY A 217 -12.15 -11.17 -27.56
C GLY A 217 -12.60 -9.78 -28.01
N GLN A 218 -13.72 -9.27 -27.49
CA GLN A 218 -14.24 -7.93 -27.79
C GLN A 218 -14.24 -7.03 -26.55
N GLU A 219 -14.22 -5.70 -26.75
CA GLU A 219 -14.43 -4.77 -25.64
C GLU A 219 -15.92 -4.72 -25.27
N HIS A 220 -16.20 -4.74 -23.96
CA HIS A 220 -17.55 -4.55 -23.43
C HIS A 220 -17.57 -3.40 -22.44
N GLU A 221 -18.53 -2.49 -22.58
CA GLU A 221 -18.78 -1.49 -21.55
C GLU A 221 -19.33 -2.19 -20.29
N ILE A 222 -18.80 -1.80 -19.14
CA ILE A 222 -19.12 -2.39 -17.84
C ILE A 222 -19.41 -1.28 -16.83
N ARG A 223 -20.36 -1.53 -15.94
CA ARG A 223 -20.84 -0.57 -14.94
C ARG A 223 -20.73 -1.08 -13.50
N SER A 224 -20.20 -2.29 -13.33
CA SER A 224 -19.95 -2.88 -12.02
C SER A 224 -18.92 -4.00 -12.14
N TYR A 225 -18.40 -4.42 -10.99
CA TYR A 225 -17.56 -5.61 -10.86
C TYR A 225 -18.28 -6.90 -11.29
N ASP A 226 -19.59 -6.99 -11.07
CA ASP A 226 -20.36 -8.17 -11.48
C ASP A 226 -20.51 -8.26 -13.00
N GLU A 227 -20.67 -7.12 -13.69
CA GLU A 227 -20.63 -7.07 -15.15
C GLU A 227 -19.23 -7.38 -15.69
N PHE A 228 -18.17 -6.87 -15.04
CA PHE A 228 -16.79 -7.24 -15.39
C PHE A 228 -16.59 -8.77 -15.35
N LYS A 229 -17.03 -9.44 -14.27
CA LYS A 229 -16.91 -10.89 -14.13
C LYS A 229 -17.64 -11.67 -15.23
N GLN A 230 -18.75 -11.16 -15.76
CA GLN A 230 -19.49 -11.83 -16.84
C GLN A 230 -18.66 -11.91 -18.13
N TYR A 231 -17.84 -10.91 -18.39
CA TYR A 231 -17.00 -10.85 -19.60
C TYR A 231 -15.57 -11.34 -19.37
N TYR A 232 -15.09 -11.48 -18.14
CA TYR A 232 -13.70 -11.82 -17.86
C TYR A 232 -13.32 -13.27 -18.25
N ASN A 233 -12.22 -13.44 -18.96
CA ASN A 233 -11.75 -14.75 -19.47
C ASN A 233 -10.73 -15.48 -18.60
N GLY A 234 -10.41 -14.97 -17.40
CA GLY A 234 -9.42 -15.57 -16.50
C GLY A 234 -7.97 -15.29 -16.85
N LYS A 235 -7.67 -14.61 -17.97
CA LYS A 235 -6.28 -14.22 -18.30
C LYS A 235 -5.82 -13.10 -17.38
N GLY A 236 -4.66 -13.28 -16.75
CA GLY A 236 -4.09 -12.30 -15.80
C GLY A 236 -4.10 -12.78 -14.34
N GLY A 237 -4.88 -13.81 -14.02
CA GLY A 237 -4.92 -14.47 -12.72
C GLY A 237 -6.35 -14.79 -12.28
N GLU A 238 -6.47 -15.57 -11.21
CA GLU A 238 -7.78 -15.73 -10.55
C GLU A 238 -8.17 -14.43 -9.84
N LEU A 239 -9.45 -14.08 -9.95
CA LEU A 239 -10.06 -13.04 -9.13
C LEU A 239 -10.27 -13.61 -7.72
N ALA A 240 -9.23 -13.70 -6.91
CA ALA A 240 -9.39 -14.07 -5.50
C ALA A 240 -10.08 -12.93 -4.74
N GLU A 241 -10.99 -13.29 -3.84
CA GLU A 241 -11.64 -12.36 -2.89
C GLU A 241 -10.75 -12.09 -1.67
#